data_AF-A0A1Y1LWS1-F1
#
_entry.id   AF-A0A1Y1LWS1-F1
#
_cell.length_a   1.000
_cell.length_b   1.000
_cell.length_c   1.000
_cell.angle_alpha   90.00
_cell.angle_beta   90.00
_cell.angle_gamma   90.00
#
_symmetry.space_group_name_H-M   'P 1'
#
loop_
_entity.id
_entity.type
_entity.pdbx_description
1 polymer ?
#
loop_
_entity_poly.entity_id
_entity_poly.type
_entity_poly.pdbx_seq_one_letter_code
_entity_poly.pdbx_strand_id
1 'polypeptide(L)'
;MNTKLSLIIVISFNLIASNCYTVKPGPLVIATEGEVWPKPYKRIYSDSFHLINPSDFSFNIVSESCNILTGAISRYKNIIANQTFPHTRKQAKNEEQISSWKKSNFVGYLESLDVILMEPCNDDEIPTISMLEQYEIKIAENASVLAATSVWGILRGLETFSQLLYPAEGHAVSYI
;
A
#
# COMPACT_ATOMS: atom_id res chain seq x y z
N MET A 1 -18.34 45.06 -54.36
CA MET A 1 -17.15 44.20 -54.30
C MET A 1 -16.73 43.88 -52.85
N ASN A 2 -17.68 43.80 -51.90
CA ASN A 2 -17.36 43.95 -50.46
C ASN A 2 -17.86 42.79 -49.56
N THR A 3 -18.55 41.79 -50.12
CA THR A 3 -19.09 40.66 -49.33
C THR A 3 -18.14 39.46 -49.28
N LYS A 4 -17.33 39.24 -50.32
CA LYS A 4 -16.32 38.18 -50.34
C LYS A 4 -15.12 38.45 -49.43
N LEU A 5 -14.75 39.72 -49.23
CA LEU A 5 -13.64 40.10 -48.35
C LEU A 5 -14.01 39.88 -46.87
N SER A 6 -15.27 40.13 -46.50
CA SER A 6 -15.78 39.89 -45.14
C SER A 6 -15.81 38.40 -44.78
N LEU A 7 -16.17 37.54 -45.75
CA LEU A 7 -16.21 36.09 -45.55
C LEU A 7 -14.81 35.50 -45.31
N ILE A 8 -13.80 36.01 -46.02
CA ILE A 8 -12.40 35.54 -45.90
C ILE A 8 -11.83 35.90 -44.53
N ILE A 9 -12.12 37.10 -44.01
CA ILE A 9 -11.62 37.56 -42.70
C ILE A 9 -12.19 36.69 -41.55
N VAL A 10 -13.48 36.32 -41.62
CA VAL A 10 -14.12 35.43 -40.63
C VAL A 10 -13.55 34.01 -40.68
N ILE A 11 -13.20 33.50 -41.88
CA ILE A 11 -12.59 32.17 -42.03
C ILE A 11 -11.15 32.17 -41.50
N SER A 12 -10.37 33.24 -41.69
CA SER A 12 -9.03 33.38 -41.10
C SER A 12 -9.02 33.53 -39.58
N PHE A 13 -10.09 34.06 -38.97
CA PHE A 13 -10.18 34.20 -37.51
C PHE A 13 -10.48 32.88 -36.80
N ASN A 14 -11.03 31.88 -37.51
CA ASN A 14 -11.30 30.55 -36.97
C ASN A 14 -10.11 29.58 -37.08
N LEU A 15 -9.04 29.96 -37.79
CA LEU A 15 -7.83 29.14 -37.96
C LEU A 15 -6.73 29.43 -36.92
N ILE A 16 -6.91 30.45 -36.07
CA ILE A 16 -6.08 30.66 -34.89
C ILE A 16 -6.80 30.03 -33.69
N ALA A 17 -7.15 28.75 -33.81
CA ALA A 17 -7.41 27.92 -32.64
C ALA A 17 -6.05 27.71 -31.98
N SER A 18 -5.74 28.58 -31.03
CA SER A 18 -4.57 28.50 -30.17
C SER A 18 -4.36 27.05 -29.72
N ASN A 19 -3.20 26.47 -30.05
CA ASN A 19 -2.68 25.31 -29.34
C ASN A 19 -2.44 25.72 -27.89
N CYS A 20 -3.52 25.78 -27.10
CA CYS A 20 -3.46 25.94 -25.67
C CYS A 20 -2.96 24.61 -25.14
N TYR A 21 -1.67 24.56 -24.79
CA TYR A 21 -1.11 23.42 -24.06
C TYR A 21 -1.80 23.38 -22.70
N THR A 22 -2.86 22.58 -22.60
CA THR A 22 -3.44 22.21 -21.31
C THR A 22 -2.41 21.35 -20.59
N VAL A 23 -1.57 22.02 -19.78
CA VAL A 23 -0.75 21.34 -18.78
C VAL A 23 -1.74 20.54 -17.93
N LYS A 24 -1.65 19.21 -17.93
CA LYS A 24 -2.48 18.38 -17.04
C LYS A 24 -2.18 18.86 -15.61
N PRO A 25 -3.14 19.48 -14.90
CA PRO A 25 -2.90 19.85 -13.52
C PRO A 25 -2.79 18.57 -12.71
N GLY A 26 -1.69 18.43 -11.98
CA GLY A 26 -1.40 17.23 -11.20
C GLY A 26 0.06 17.20 -10.76
N PRO A 27 0.40 16.35 -9.79
CA PRO A 27 1.78 16.17 -9.39
C PRO A 27 2.58 15.63 -10.58
N LEU A 28 3.77 16.20 -10.79
CA LEU A 28 4.72 15.75 -11.83
C LEU A 28 5.24 14.34 -11.57
N VAL A 29 5.11 13.87 -10.34
CA VAL A 29 5.48 12.53 -9.88
C VAL A 29 4.21 11.84 -9.42
N ILE A 30 3.88 10.73 -10.07
CA ILE A 30 2.79 9.86 -9.63
C ILE A 30 3.32 9.06 -8.44
N ALA A 31 2.60 9.10 -7.32
CA ALA A 31 2.95 8.31 -6.16
C ALA A 31 2.85 6.82 -6.52
N THR A 32 3.84 6.06 -6.10
CA THR A 32 3.82 4.60 -6.22
C THR A 32 2.92 4.01 -5.15
N GLU A 33 2.08 3.05 -5.51
CA GLU A 33 1.18 2.36 -4.59
C GLU A 33 1.92 1.23 -3.87
N GLY A 34 1.79 1.13 -2.55
CA GLY A 34 2.37 0.02 -1.77
C GLY A 34 3.90 -0.04 -1.74
N GLU A 35 4.60 1.03 -2.12
CA GLU A 35 6.06 1.08 -2.08
C GLU A 35 6.57 1.42 -0.68
N VAL A 36 7.47 0.57 -0.19
CA VAL A 36 8.04 0.67 1.16
C VAL A 36 9.07 1.79 1.25
N TRP A 37 8.95 2.61 2.29
CA TRP A 37 9.91 3.62 2.69
C TRP A 37 10.27 3.53 4.20
N PRO A 38 11.56 3.40 4.56
CA PRO A 38 12.73 3.34 3.69
C PRO A 38 12.79 2.07 2.83
N LYS A 39 13.43 2.14 1.67
CA LYS A 39 13.58 1.00 0.78
C LYS A 39 14.31 -0.16 1.51
N PRO A 40 13.74 -1.39 1.55
CA PRO A 40 14.40 -2.54 2.15
C PRO A 40 15.72 -2.87 1.47
N TYR A 41 16.65 -3.47 2.22
CA TYR A 41 17.95 -3.87 1.69
C TYR A 41 17.83 -4.83 0.49
N LYS A 42 16.90 -5.79 0.58
CA LYS A 42 16.58 -6.72 -0.50
C LYS A 42 15.07 -6.86 -0.60
N ARG A 43 14.55 -6.77 -1.83
CA ARG A 43 13.13 -6.98 -2.14
C ARG A 43 13.02 -7.86 -3.36
N ILE A 44 12.18 -8.89 -3.27
CA ILE A 44 11.79 -9.76 -4.37
C ILE A 44 10.26 -9.83 -4.29
N TYR A 45 9.59 -9.49 -5.38
CA TYR A 45 8.13 -9.48 -5.46
C TYR A 45 7.68 -10.01 -6.82
N SER A 46 6.38 -10.26 -6.95
CA SER A 46 5.76 -10.72 -8.19
C SER A 46 4.65 -9.76 -8.59
N ASP A 47 4.04 -9.95 -9.75
CA ASP A 47 2.85 -9.16 -10.11
C ASP A 47 1.57 -9.72 -9.46
N SER A 48 1.69 -10.78 -8.65
CA SER A 48 0.62 -11.45 -7.95
C SER A 48 0.27 -10.76 -6.64
N PHE A 49 -1.02 -10.71 -6.30
CA PHE A 49 -1.49 -10.00 -5.12
C PHE A 49 -2.46 -10.80 -4.25
N HIS A 50 -2.42 -10.48 -2.96
CA HIS A 50 -3.36 -10.94 -1.95
C HIS A 50 -4.32 -9.82 -1.56
N LEU A 51 -5.53 -10.19 -1.15
CA LEU A 51 -6.47 -9.27 -0.51
C LEU A 51 -6.58 -9.54 0.99
N ILE A 52 -6.79 -8.50 1.78
CA ILE A 52 -7.06 -8.60 3.22
C ILE A 52 -8.41 -8.00 3.52
N ASN A 53 -9.15 -8.65 4.42
CA ASN A 53 -10.20 -8.00 5.17
C ASN A 53 -9.63 -7.49 6.50
N PRO A 54 -9.54 -6.17 6.72
CA PRO A 54 -8.98 -5.61 7.96
C PRO A 54 -9.73 -6.04 9.23
N SER A 55 -11.01 -6.38 9.10
CA SER A 55 -11.83 -6.80 10.26
C SER A 55 -11.49 -8.21 10.72
N ASP A 56 -11.13 -9.09 9.78
CA ASP A 56 -10.88 -10.51 10.04
C ASP A 56 -9.38 -10.82 10.16
N PHE A 57 -8.52 -9.94 9.65
CA PHE A 57 -7.08 -10.12 9.65
C PHE A 57 -6.49 -10.18 11.07
N SER A 58 -5.65 -11.18 11.33
CA SER A 58 -4.96 -11.36 12.62
C SER A 58 -3.44 -11.42 12.50
N PHE A 59 -2.76 -10.97 13.54
CA PHE A 59 -1.34 -11.27 13.74
C PHE A 59 -1.23 -12.42 14.74
N ASN A 60 -0.51 -13.47 14.39
CA ASN A 60 -0.32 -14.63 15.26
C ASN A 60 1.11 -14.60 15.81
N ILE A 61 1.29 -14.60 17.13
CA ILE A 61 2.62 -14.70 17.74
C ILE A 61 2.93 -16.19 17.95
N VAL A 62 3.99 -16.69 17.30
CA VAL A 62 4.25 -18.15 17.24
C VAL A 62 5.27 -18.64 18.27
N SER A 63 6.21 -17.79 18.70
CA SER A 63 7.33 -18.19 19.58
C SER A 63 7.38 -17.34 20.84
N GLU A 64 8.24 -16.32 20.86
CA GLU A 64 8.45 -15.46 22.02
C GLU A 64 7.48 -14.27 22.03
N SER A 65 7.17 -13.75 23.21
CA SER A 65 6.30 -12.58 23.36
C SER A 65 6.71 -11.69 24.55
N CYS A 66 6.44 -10.39 24.43
CA CYS A 66 6.63 -9.40 25.48
C CYS A 66 5.62 -8.25 25.30
N ASN A 67 5.59 -7.29 26.23
CA ASN A 67 4.67 -6.16 26.17
C ASN A 67 4.97 -5.23 24.98
N ILE A 68 6.25 -5.06 24.62
CA ILE A 68 6.64 -4.30 23.42
C ILE A 68 6.01 -4.91 22.16
N LEU A 69 6.12 -6.23 22.00
CA LEU A 69 5.61 -6.93 20.82
C LEU A 69 4.07 -6.89 20.75
N THR A 70 3.41 -7.22 21.85
CA THR A 70 1.93 -7.25 21.91
C THR A 70 1.34 -5.84 21.73
N GLY A 71 1.96 -4.82 22.32
CA GLY A 71 1.59 -3.42 22.11
C GLY A 71 1.80 -2.95 20.67
N ALA A 72 2.88 -3.38 20.02
CA ALA A 72 3.12 -3.08 18.62
C ALA A 72 2.07 -3.74 17.70
N ILE A 73 1.76 -5.01 17.91
CA ILE A 73 0.72 -5.72 17.16
C ILE A 73 -0.64 -5.02 17.29
N SER A 74 -1.02 -4.64 18.51
CA SER A 74 -2.27 -3.91 18.77
C SER A 74 -2.30 -2.58 18.00
N ARG A 75 -1.19 -1.82 18.03
CA ARG A 75 -1.04 -0.57 17.27
C ARG A 75 -1.18 -0.79 15.77
N TYR A 76 -0.46 -1.75 15.19
CA TYR A 76 -0.50 -2.00 13.75
C TYR A 76 -1.83 -2.54 13.28
N LYS A 77 -2.52 -3.36 14.07
CA LYS A 77 -3.91 -3.76 13.79
C LYS A 77 -4.82 -2.54 13.64
N ASN A 78 -4.69 -1.56 14.53
CA ASN A 78 -5.45 -0.31 14.45
C ASN A 78 -5.05 0.55 13.24
N ILE A 79 -3.77 0.63 12.89
CA ILE A 79 -3.29 1.35 11.70
C ILE A 79 -3.94 0.76 10.43
N ILE A 80 -3.88 -0.56 10.26
CA ILE A 80 -4.43 -1.26 9.09
C ILE A 80 -5.94 -1.07 9.00
N ALA A 81 -6.65 -1.21 10.13
CA ALA A 81 -8.08 -0.97 10.18
C ALA A 81 -8.43 0.45 9.73
N ASN A 82 -7.74 1.48 10.24
CA ASN A 82 -8.04 2.88 9.94
C ASN A 82 -7.61 3.32 8.53
N GLN A 83 -6.51 2.77 7.99
CA GLN A 83 -6.08 3.02 6.61
C GLN A 83 -7.13 2.57 5.59
N THR A 84 -7.95 1.57 5.93
CA THR A 84 -8.99 1.03 5.04
C THR A 84 -10.27 1.88 5.00
N PHE A 85 -10.43 2.84 5.92
CA PHE A 85 -11.57 3.75 5.98
C PHE A 85 -11.14 5.20 5.73
N PRO A 86 -10.83 5.60 4.48
CA PRO A 86 -10.64 7.02 4.21
C PRO A 86 -11.96 7.76 4.52
N HIS A 87 -11.87 8.77 5.37
CA HIS A 87 -12.97 9.68 5.75
C HIS A 87 -13.62 10.43 4.57
N THR A 88 -13.22 10.17 3.33
CA THR A 88 -13.84 10.71 2.12
C THR A 88 -14.93 9.77 1.62
N ARG A 89 -16.10 9.93 2.22
CA ARG A 89 -17.41 9.50 1.71
C ARG A 89 -17.69 10.14 0.35
N LYS A 90 -17.10 9.62 -0.72
CA LYS A 90 -17.75 9.57 -2.02
C LYS A 90 -17.97 8.10 -2.30
N GLN A 91 -19.17 7.65 -1.96
CA GLN A 91 -19.70 6.38 -2.43
C GLN A 91 -19.47 6.35 -3.94
N ALA A 92 -18.52 5.54 -4.38
CA ALA A 92 -18.39 5.21 -5.78
C ALA A 92 -19.64 4.39 -6.13
N LYS A 93 -20.72 5.09 -6.48
CA LYS A 93 -21.76 4.53 -7.33
C LYS A 93 -21.05 4.21 -8.64
N ASN A 94 -20.57 2.99 -8.78
CA ASN A 94 -20.27 2.25 -10.00
C ASN A 94 -19.63 0.91 -9.60
N GLU A 95 -20.48 0.00 -9.12
CA GLU A 95 -20.16 -1.39 -8.78
C GLU A 95 -19.76 -2.25 -10.00
N GLU A 96 -19.65 -1.67 -11.21
CA GLU A 96 -19.41 -2.40 -12.46
C GLU A 96 -17.99 -2.26 -13.06
N GLN A 97 -17.07 -1.53 -12.42
CA GLN A 97 -15.69 -1.36 -12.93
C GLN A 97 -14.62 -2.26 -12.30
N ILE A 98 -14.99 -3.36 -11.64
CA ILE A 98 -14.04 -4.43 -11.30
C ILE A 98 -13.60 -5.23 -12.56
N SER A 99 -14.17 -4.92 -13.73
CA SER A 99 -14.40 -5.88 -14.82
C SER A 99 -13.36 -5.96 -15.94
N SER A 100 -12.16 -5.37 -15.87
CA SER A 100 -11.25 -5.47 -17.05
C SER A 100 -9.76 -5.77 -16.83
N TRP A 101 -9.17 -5.55 -15.65
CA TRP A 101 -7.70 -5.71 -15.49
C TRP A 101 -7.30 -6.70 -14.37
N LYS A 102 -8.26 -7.36 -13.72
CA LYS A 102 -8.08 -7.96 -12.38
C LYS A 102 -8.33 -9.47 -12.27
N LYS A 103 -8.18 -10.25 -13.34
CA LYS A 103 -8.48 -11.70 -13.30
C LYS A 103 -7.31 -12.67 -13.41
N SER A 104 -6.07 -12.22 -13.63
CA SER A 104 -4.94 -13.14 -13.80
C SER A 104 -4.00 -13.30 -12.59
N ASN A 105 -3.92 -12.29 -11.72
CA ASN A 105 -2.84 -12.22 -10.71
C ASN A 105 -3.35 -12.24 -9.26
N PHE A 106 -4.65 -12.41 -9.04
CA PHE A 106 -5.20 -12.55 -7.70
C PHE A 106 -4.94 -13.95 -7.16
N VAL A 107 -4.24 -14.03 -6.03
CA VAL A 107 -3.86 -15.29 -5.41
C VAL A 107 -4.92 -15.77 -4.42
N GLY A 108 -5.45 -14.86 -3.61
CA GLY A 108 -6.40 -15.21 -2.55
C GLY A 108 -6.45 -14.18 -1.44
N TYR A 109 -7.19 -14.51 -0.39
CA TYR A 109 -7.25 -13.70 0.82
C TYR A 109 -6.10 -14.07 1.77
N LEU A 110 -5.49 -13.05 2.36
CA LEU A 110 -4.51 -13.22 3.43
C LEU A 110 -5.23 -13.02 4.76
N GLU A 111 -5.41 -14.10 5.53
CA GLU A 111 -6.19 -14.06 6.77
C GLU A 111 -5.35 -13.71 7.99
N SER A 112 -4.06 -14.05 7.98
CA SER A 112 -3.17 -13.76 9.10
C SER A 112 -1.73 -13.47 8.68
N LEU A 113 -0.92 -12.98 9.61
CA LEU A 113 0.53 -12.88 9.51
C LEU A 113 1.15 -13.50 10.75
N ASP A 114 1.97 -14.54 10.56
CA ASP A 114 2.71 -15.16 11.64
C ASP A 114 3.95 -14.33 11.97
N VAL A 115 4.04 -13.91 13.22
CA VAL A 115 5.13 -13.10 13.77
C VAL A 115 6.04 -14.00 14.60
N ILE A 116 7.24 -14.24 14.08
CA ILE A 116 8.24 -15.13 14.66
C ILE A 116 9.37 -14.29 15.24
N LEU A 117 9.34 -14.13 16.56
CA LEU A 117 10.44 -13.57 17.32
C LEU A 117 11.36 -14.71 17.81
N MET A 118 12.62 -14.72 17.38
CA MET A 118 13.54 -15.83 17.62
C MET A 118 14.20 -15.79 19.01
N GLU A 119 14.54 -14.61 19.51
CA GLU A 119 15.12 -14.42 20.86
C GLU A 119 14.10 -13.77 21.79
N PRO A 120 14.07 -14.17 23.08
CA PRO A 120 13.15 -13.59 24.05
C PRO A 120 13.42 -12.09 24.19
N CYS A 121 12.35 -11.29 24.25
CA CYS A 121 12.45 -9.86 24.49
C CYS A 121 12.22 -9.52 25.96
N ASN A 122 12.93 -8.49 26.43
CA ASN A 122 12.76 -7.93 27.76
C ASN A 122 12.07 -6.55 27.66
N ASP A 123 11.05 -6.32 28.48
CA ASP A 123 10.32 -5.05 28.50
C ASP A 123 11.11 -3.89 29.13
N ASP A 124 12.14 -4.20 29.92
CA ASP A 124 13.07 -3.22 30.47
C ASP A 124 14.23 -2.89 29.51
N GLU A 125 14.28 -3.53 28.34
CA GLU A 125 15.34 -3.31 27.35
C GLU A 125 15.17 -1.97 26.63
N ILE A 126 16.25 -1.19 26.61
CA ILE A 126 16.32 0.11 25.93
C ILE A 126 17.06 -0.08 24.61
N PRO A 127 16.63 0.57 23.51
CA PRO A 127 17.34 0.55 22.24
C PRO A 127 18.83 0.89 22.40
N THR A 128 19.69 0.07 21.81
CA THR A 128 21.15 0.29 21.80
C THR A 128 21.68 0.37 20.37
N ILE A 129 22.87 0.94 20.20
CA ILE A 129 23.50 1.06 18.87
C ILE A 129 23.82 -0.30 18.22
N SER A 130 23.97 -1.35 19.03
CA SER A 130 24.28 -2.71 18.60
C SER A 130 23.05 -3.62 18.55
N MET A 131 21.84 -3.06 18.67
CA MET A 131 20.61 -3.85 18.62
C MET A 131 20.35 -4.41 17.21
N LEU A 132 19.76 -5.59 17.14
CA LEU A 132 19.53 -6.29 15.87
C LEU A 132 18.21 -5.88 15.22
N GLU A 133 18.24 -4.94 14.28
CA GLU A 133 17.04 -4.43 13.57
C GLU A 133 16.71 -5.18 12.26
N GLN A 134 17.40 -6.29 11.99
CA GLN A 134 17.22 -7.09 10.78
C GLN A 134 15.91 -7.88 10.83
N TYR A 135 15.21 -7.96 9.72
CA TYR A 135 13.95 -8.70 9.60
C TYR A 135 13.80 -9.33 8.22
N GLU A 136 12.92 -10.31 8.12
CA GLU A 136 12.49 -10.92 6.86
C GLU A 136 10.96 -11.00 6.82
N ILE A 137 10.37 -10.55 5.70
CA ILE A 137 8.94 -10.71 5.41
C ILE A 137 8.83 -11.63 4.20
N LYS A 138 8.00 -12.68 4.33
CA LYS A 138 7.66 -13.61 3.25
C LYS A 138 6.14 -13.68 3.16
N ILE A 139 5.60 -13.37 1.98
CA ILE A 139 4.18 -13.51 1.67
C ILE A 139 4.10 -14.50 0.51
N ALA A 140 3.41 -15.61 0.73
CA ALA A 140 3.18 -16.67 -0.24
C ALA A 140 1.73 -17.17 -0.13
N GLU A 141 1.28 -17.97 -1.10
CA GLU A 141 -0.11 -18.42 -1.20
C GLU A 141 -0.66 -19.03 0.11
N ASN A 142 0.17 -19.82 0.79
CA ASN A 142 -0.22 -20.59 1.97
C ASN A 142 0.48 -20.14 3.26
N ALA A 143 1.35 -19.12 3.21
CA ALA A 143 2.16 -18.72 4.36
C ALA A 143 2.57 -17.25 4.26
N SER A 144 2.32 -16.53 5.35
CA SER A 144 2.71 -15.13 5.55
C SER A 144 3.47 -15.03 6.86
N VAL A 145 4.73 -14.67 6.78
CA VAL A 145 5.64 -14.69 7.93
C VAL A 145 6.41 -13.39 8.00
N LEU A 146 6.46 -12.81 9.20
CA LEU A 146 7.42 -11.82 9.63
C LEU A 146 8.34 -12.45 10.67
N ALA A 147 9.62 -12.60 10.34
CA ALA A 147 10.62 -13.17 11.24
C ALA A 147 11.74 -12.16 11.53
N ALA A 148 12.17 -12.11 12.79
CA ALA A 148 13.36 -11.36 13.19
C ALA A 148 14.00 -11.98 14.44
N THR A 149 15.31 -11.76 14.58
CA THR A 149 16.07 -12.21 15.75
C THR A 149 15.62 -11.50 17.01
N SER A 150 15.50 -10.17 16.96
CA SER A 150 15.08 -9.34 18.11
C SER A 150 13.76 -8.61 17.84
N VAL A 151 13.14 -8.11 18.92
CA VAL A 151 11.91 -7.31 18.84
C VAL A 151 12.09 -6.06 17.98
N TRP A 152 13.30 -5.48 17.96
CA TRP A 152 13.61 -4.28 17.17
C TRP A 152 13.44 -4.55 15.67
N GLY A 153 13.85 -5.72 15.19
CA GLY A 153 13.61 -6.15 13.81
C GLY A 153 12.12 -6.35 13.52
N ILE A 154 11.37 -6.98 14.43
CA ILE A 154 9.91 -7.13 14.29
C ILE A 154 9.22 -5.77 14.14
N LEU A 155 9.60 -4.76 14.93
CA LEU A 155 9.02 -3.42 14.81
C LEU A 155 9.25 -2.81 13.42
N ARG A 156 10.44 -2.98 12.83
CA ARG A 156 10.73 -2.52 11.45
C ARG A 156 9.96 -3.30 10.40
N GLY A 157 9.80 -4.60 10.62
CA GLY A 157 9.02 -5.46 9.75
C GLY A 157 7.52 -5.13 9.77
N LEU A 158 6.94 -4.88 10.94
CA LEU A 158 5.53 -4.49 11.05
C LEU A 158 5.25 -3.14 10.35
N GLU A 159 6.17 -2.18 10.46
CA GLU A 159 6.09 -0.94 9.70
C GLU A 159 6.09 -1.21 8.19
N THR A 160 7.07 -1.99 7.74
CA THR A 160 7.21 -2.36 6.33
C THR A 160 5.95 -3.06 5.80
N PHE A 161 5.42 -4.00 6.57
CA PHE A 161 4.18 -4.70 6.25
C PHE A 161 3.00 -3.74 6.11
N SER A 162 2.87 -2.76 7.02
CA SER A 162 1.80 -1.76 6.96
C SER A 162 1.87 -0.85 5.72
N GLN A 163 3.06 -0.67 5.14
CA GLN A 163 3.26 0.13 3.95
C GLN A 163 3.07 -0.65 2.65
N LEU A 164 3.24 -1.97 2.67
CA LEU A 164 2.87 -2.84 1.55
C LEU A 164 1.35 -2.82 1.28
N LEU A 165 0.58 -2.35 2.26
CA LEU A 165 -0.87 -2.26 2.20
C LEU A 165 -1.29 -1.01 1.43
N TYR A 166 -2.11 -1.19 0.41
CA TYR A 166 -2.82 -0.07 -0.21
C TYR A 166 -4.27 -0.42 -0.54
N PRO A 167 -5.20 0.54 -0.48
CA PRO A 167 -6.60 0.31 -0.84
C PRO A 167 -6.70 -0.10 -2.32
N ALA A 168 -7.19 -1.30 -2.56
CA ALA A 168 -7.77 -1.67 -3.83
C ALA A 168 -9.13 -0.97 -4.00
N GLU A 169 -9.45 -0.55 -5.23
CA GLU A 169 -10.77 -0.03 -5.56
C GLU A 169 -11.85 -1.01 -5.06
N GLY A 170 -12.68 -0.59 -4.09
CA GLY A 170 -13.75 -1.40 -3.50
C GLY A 170 -13.50 -1.98 -2.09
N HIS A 171 -12.78 -1.28 -1.20
CA HIS A 171 -12.67 -1.59 0.24
C HIS A 171 -11.78 -2.78 0.62
N ALA A 172 -11.08 -3.39 -0.34
CA ALA A 172 -10.09 -4.43 -0.04
C ALA A 172 -8.69 -3.82 -0.03
N VAL A 173 -7.78 -4.31 0.79
CA VAL A 173 -6.37 -3.90 0.76
C VAL A 173 -5.57 -4.94 -0.03
N SER A 174 -4.68 -4.52 -0.93
CA SER A 174 -3.89 -5.40 -1.81
C SER A 174 -2.41 -5.42 -1.44
N TYR A 175 -1.73 -6.55 -1.67
CA TYR A 175 -0.26 -6.73 -1.56
C TYR A 175 0.41 -6.99 -2.92
N ILE A 176 1.74 -6.93 -3.04
CA ILE A 176 2.53 -7.24 -4.26
C ILE A 176 3.55 -8.36 -3.95
#